data_AF-A0A1E4ZVL3-F1
#
_entry.id   AF-A0A1E4ZVL3-F1
#
_cell.length_a   1.000
_cell.length_b   1.000
_cell.length_c   1.000
_cell.angle_alpha   90.00
_cell.angle_beta   90.00
_cell.angle_gamma   90.00
#
_symmetry.space_group_name_H-M   'P 1'
#
loop_
_entity.id
_entity.type
_entity.pdbx_description
1 polymer ?
#
loop_
_entity_poly.entity_id
_entity_poly.type
_entity_poly.pdbx_seq_one_letter_code
_entity_poly.pdbx_strand_id
1 'polypeptide(L)'
;MNYMNSTSNTVKEPARYVDLAVNQAPQMLDQPVDDHRAWLGADINPPDCKITLSQAELSELQSIARQIELNPLPALLREASQFKMSLLPGFMNRVKTRLDSQRGVAVIDALPLDEMDQETAVALHWILGRFIGRQVAQKWDGTMLYSVRDSGKKYEYGVRGSHTNVELMFHNDNAFGISPPDYVGLLCFQPALEGGISRFCSLYSIHNKLLKDFPQALRRLYQPVLWDRQAEHTPDAPKVTRAPVFSFNGEQLIGRVNVSLIRKGYDVAETELDAETSDALAALKTVGDDPSLWFELPIERGHIQYLSNTSIVHYRSEFTDNPNPALKRHLVRTWHRDFASPTYDGI
;
A
#
# COMPACT_ATOMS: atom_id res chain seq x y z
N MET A 1 61.28 -13.83 24.07
CA MET A 1 60.67 -12.54 23.68
C MET A 1 59.28 -12.87 23.16
N ASN A 2 58.27 -12.76 24.02
CA ASN A 2 56.87 -13.10 23.70
C ASN A 2 56.21 -11.89 23.03
N TYR A 3 55.70 -12.06 21.81
CA TYR A 3 54.72 -11.16 21.23
C TYR A 3 53.40 -11.92 21.08
N MET A 4 52.49 -11.71 22.03
CA MET A 4 51.08 -12.02 21.89
C MET A 4 50.46 -10.93 21.01
N ASN A 5 49.96 -11.32 19.83
CA ASN A 5 49.02 -10.50 19.06
C ASN A 5 47.63 -10.66 19.70
N SER A 6 47.15 -9.62 20.38
CA SER A 6 45.75 -9.51 20.77
C SER A 6 44.95 -9.03 19.55
N THR A 7 44.24 -9.95 18.89
CA THR A 7 43.16 -9.57 17.98
C THR A 7 41.95 -9.18 18.83
N SER A 8 41.69 -7.87 18.92
CA SER A 8 40.46 -7.34 19.50
C SER A 8 39.27 -7.74 18.62
N ASN A 9 38.58 -8.82 18.99
CA ASN A 9 37.24 -9.12 18.50
C ASN A 9 36.27 -8.12 19.14
N THR A 10 36.16 -6.91 18.58
CA THR A 10 35.00 -6.06 18.83
C THR A 10 33.82 -6.71 18.12
N VAL A 11 32.99 -7.45 18.86
CA VAL A 11 31.64 -7.79 18.45
C VAL A 11 30.95 -6.47 18.14
N LYS A 12 30.69 -6.19 16.86
CA LYS A 12 29.85 -5.04 16.49
C LYS A 12 28.49 -5.27 17.14
N GLU A 13 28.05 -4.33 17.97
CA GLU A 13 26.67 -4.34 18.47
C GLU A 13 25.72 -4.49 17.27
N PRO A 14 24.68 -5.32 17.37
CA PRO A 14 23.69 -5.42 16.30
C PRO A 14 23.10 -4.03 16.04
N ALA A 15 22.94 -3.70 14.76
CA ALA A 15 22.36 -2.41 14.38
C ALA A 15 20.99 -2.25 15.06
N ARG A 16 20.74 -1.12 15.73
CA ARG A 16 19.48 -0.88 16.44
C ARG A 16 18.28 -0.72 15.51
N TYR A 17 18.54 -0.45 14.23
CA TYR A 17 17.55 -0.24 13.19
C TYR A 17 18.09 -0.70 11.84
N VAL A 18 17.19 -0.98 10.91
CA VAL A 18 17.52 -1.02 9.47
C VAL A 18 17.59 0.42 8.97
N ASP A 19 18.78 0.89 8.58
CA ASP A 19 18.96 2.27 8.12
C ASP A 19 18.72 2.37 6.61
N LEU A 20 17.62 3.04 6.24
CA LEU A 20 17.29 3.35 4.84
C LEU A 20 17.60 4.80 4.48
N ALA A 21 18.21 5.56 5.39
CA ALA A 21 18.66 6.93 5.11
C ALA A 21 20.06 6.98 4.46
N VAL A 22 20.68 5.83 4.20
CA VAL A 22 22.08 5.75 3.76
C VAL A 22 22.20 5.97 2.25
N ASN A 23 22.46 7.22 1.85
CA ASN A 23 23.31 7.67 0.72
C ASN A 23 22.83 9.03 0.16
N GLN A 24 23.22 10.11 0.86
CA GLN A 24 22.94 11.54 0.62
C GLN A 24 21.76 12.09 1.46
N ALA A 25 21.96 13.28 2.03
CA ALA A 25 20.87 14.04 2.65
C ALA A 25 19.77 14.19 1.60
N PRO A 26 18.53 13.74 1.87
CA PRO A 26 17.49 13.74 0.86
C PRO A 26 17.29 15.18 0.40
N GLN A 27 17.41 15.40 -0.91
CA GLN A 27 17.07 16.68 -1.49
C GLN A 27 15.62 16.98 -1.07
N MET A 28 15.38 18.20 -0.61
CA MET A 28 14.02 18.64 -0.33
C MET A 28 13.44 19.18 -1.64
N LEU A 29 12.23 18.72 -1.99
CA LEU A 29 11.45 19.41 -3.01
C LEU A 29 10.97 20.72 -2.38
N ASP A 30 11.58 21.83 -2.79
CA ASP A 30 11.39 23.15 -2.18
C ASP A 30 10.53 24.10 -3.03
N GLN A 31 10.10 23.63 -4.20
CA GLN A 31 9.12 24.29 -5.06
C GLN A 31 7.81 23.50 -5.08
N PRO A 32 6.66 24.18 -5.13
CA PRO A 32 5.38 23.51 -5.30
C PRO A 32 5.32 22.83 -6.67
N VAL A 33 4.66 21.68 -6.72
CA VAL A 33 4.32 21.00 -7.99
C VAL A 33 2.95 21.46 -8.46
N ASP A 34 2.85 21.94 -9.68
CA ASP A 34 1.63 22.50 -10.27
C ASP A 34 1.11 21.71 -11.49
N ASP A 35 1.69 20.53 -11.76
CA ASP A 35 1.24 19.62 -12.80
C ASP A 35 0.20 18.59 -12.31
N HIS A 36 -0.21 17.70 -13.22
CA HIS A 36 -1.20 16.64 -12.99
C HIS A 36 -0.95 15.75 -11.77
N ARG A 37 0.27 15.69 -11.23
CA ARG A 37 0.59 14.89 -10.04
C ARG A 37 0.01 15.50 -8.77
N ALA A 38 -0.16 16.82 -8.72
CA ALA A 38 -0.63 17.57 -7.55
C ALA A 38 -2.13 17.91 -7.62
N TRP A 39 -2.96 16.92 -7.94
CA TRP A 39 -4.42 17.08 -7.99
C TRP A 39 -5.05 17.23 -6.60
N LEU A 40 -6.14 17.97 -6.51
CA LEU A 40 -7.01 18.12 -5.33
C LEU A 40 -8.24 17.23 -5.45
N GLY A 41 -8.98 17.05 -4.35
CA GLY A 41 -10.21 16.25 -4.35
C GLY A 41 -11.24 16.73 -5.37
N ALA A 42 -11.35 18.05 -5.54
CA ALA A 42 -12.27 18.68 -6.49
C ALA A 42 -11.91 18.47 -7.97
N ASP A 43 -10.66 18.11 -8.28
CA ASP A 43 -10.21 17.84 -9.65
C ASP A 43 -10.61 16.44 -10.13
N ILE A 44 -11.13 15.61 -9.22
CA ILE A 44 -11.45 14.21 -9.47
C ILE A 44 -12.95 14.01 -9.47
N ASN A 45 -13.48 13.55 -10.59
CA ASN A 45 -14.81 12.99 -10.68
C ASN A 45 -14.73 11.47 -10.39
N PRO A 46 -15.23 10.97 -9.23
CA PRO A 46 -15.02 9.56 -8.82
C PRO A 46 -15.47 8.50 -9.86
N PRO A 47 -16.57 8.68 -10.61
CA PRO A 47 -16.95 7.77 -11.70
C PRO A 47 -15.87 7.57 -12.77
N ASP A 48 -15.01 8.56 -13.04
CA ASP A 48 -13.95 8.46 -14.05
C ASP A 48 -12.85 7.44 -13.67
N CYS A 49 -12.79 7.09 -12.37
CA CYS A 49 -11.89 6.08 -11.84
C CYS A 49 -12.40 4.66 -12.14
N LYS A 50 -13.69 4.48 -12.44
CA LYS A 50 -14.26 3.18 -12.82
C LYS A 50 -14.01 2.88 -14.30
N ILE A 51 -13.65 1.64 -14.59
CA ILE A 51 -13.40 1.12 -15.94
C ILE A 51 -14.24 -0.14 -16.12
N THR A 52 -15.24 -0.02 -16.98
CA THR A 52 -16.13 -1.14 -17.33
C THR A 52 -15.56 -1.96 -18.46
N LEU A 53 -15.69 -3.29 -18.35
CA LEU A 53 -15.39 -4.22 -19.43
C LEU A 53 -16.44 -4.06 -20.53
N SER A 54 -16.00 -4.00 -21.79
CA SER A 54 -16.91 -4.18 -22.93
C SER A 54 -17.49 -5.60 -22.92
N GLN A 55 -18.60 -5.82 -23.63
CA GLN A 55 -19.21 -7.15 -23.70
C GLN A 55 -18.23 -8.22 -24.21
N ALA A 56 -17.36 -7.87 -25.16
CA ALA A 56 -16.34 -8.79 -25.69
C ALA A 56 -15.24 -9.09 -24.67
N GLU A 57 -14.76 -8.09 -23.93
CA GLU A 57 -13.78 -8.28 -22.85
C GLU A 57 -14.37 -9.11 -21.70
N LEU A 58 -15.63 -8.89 -21.35
CA LEU A 58 -16.35 -9.67 -20.35
C LEU A 58 -16.51 -11.13 -20.78
N SER A 59 -16.88 -11.39 -22.04
CA SER A 59 -16.96 -12.74 -22.58
C SER A 59 -15.60 -13.46 -22.60
N GLU A 60 -14.51 -12.75 -22.89
CA GLU A 60 -13.15 -13.31 -22.77
C GLU A 60 -12.82 -13.66 -21.30
N LEU A 61 -13.15 -12.77 -20.35
CA LEU A 61 -12.98 -13.01 -18.92
C LEU A 61 -13.76 -14.22 -18.42
N GLN A 62 -15.04 -14.35 -18.81
CA GLN A 62 -15.89 -15.50 -18.47
C GLN A 62 -15.34 -16.81 -19.08
N SER A 63 -14.77 -16.75 -20.30
CA SER A 63 -14.11 -17.92 -20.91
C SER A 63 -12.91 -18.40 -20.09
N ILE A 64 -12.11 -17.46 -19.57
CA ILE A 64 -10.97 -17.76 -18.69
C ILE A 64 -11.45 -18.32 -17.36
N ALA A 65 -12.50 -17.72 -16.76
CA ALA A 65 -13.12 -18.21 -15.53
C ALA A 65 -13.52 -19.68 -15.66
N ARG A 66 -14.24 -20.03 -16.73
CA ARG A 66 -14.64 -21.40 -17.02
C ARG A 66 -13.44 -22.35 -17.21
N GLN A 67 -12.35 -21.89 -17.83
CA GLN A 67 -11.13 -22.69 -17.96
C GLN A 67 -10.46 -22.94 -16.60
N ILE A 68 -10.47 -21.95 -15.70
CA ILE A 68 -9.96 -22.06 -14.33
C ILE A 68 -10.76 -23.10 -13.55
N GLU A 69 -12.09 -23.04 -13.60
CA GLU A 69 -13.01 -23.97 -12.92
C GLU A 69 -12.83 -25.41 -13.40
N LEU A 70 -12.69 -25.61 -14.72
CA LEU A 70 -12.48 -26.94 -15.31
C LEU A 70 -11.07 -27.51 -15.03
N ASN A 71 -10.12 -26.68 -14.63
CA ASN A 71 -8.73 -27.08 -14.38
C ASN A 71 -8.26 -26.54 -13.02
N PRO A 72 -8.68 -27.15 -11.89
CA PRO A 72 -8.35 -26.67 -10.56
C PRO A 72 -6.83 -26.61 -10.33
N LEU A 73 -6.35 -25.42 -9.97
CA LEU A 73 -4.95 -25.13 -9.66
C LEU A 73 -4.91 -23.91 -8.73
N PRO A 74 -4.06 -23.90 -7.68
CA PRO A 74 -3.87 -22.73 -6.82
C PRO A 74 -3.54 -21.47 -7.63
N ALA A 75 -4.13 -20.34 -7.25
CA ALA A 75 -3.94 -19.06 -7.96
C ALA A 75 -2.46 -18.69 -8.13
N LEU A 76 -1.61 -18.94 -7.13
CA LEU A 76 -0.17 -18.64 -7.17
C LEU A 76 0.61 -19.40 -8.24
N LEU A 77 0.06 -20.51 -8.76
CA LEU A 77 0.67 -21.31 -9.83
C LEU A 77 0.10 -20.95 -11.20
N ARG A 78 -0.75 -19.93 -11.27
CA ARG A 78 -1.35 -19.46 -12.53
C ARG A 78 -0.56 -18.29 -13.10
N GLU A 79 -0.35 -18.38 -14.39
CA GLU A 79 0.36 -17.39 -15.19
C GLU A 79 -0.53 -16.93 -16.34
N ALA A 80 -0.42 -15.64 -16.69
CA ALA A 80 -1.18 -15.06 -17.79
C ALA A 80 -0.96 -15.81 -19.12
N SER A 81 0.25 -16.33 -19.36
CA SER A 81 0.60 -17.08 -20.57
C SER A 81 -0.14 -18.42 -20.75
N GLN A 82 -0.80 -18.93 -19.70
CA GLN A 82 -1.59 -20.17 -19.77
C GLN A 82 -2.93 -19.97 -20.48
N PHE A 83 -3.36 -18.71 -20.65
CA PHE A 83 -4.67 -18.37 -21.19
C PHE A 83 -4.54 -17.64 -22.52
N LYS A 84 -5.44 -17.94 -23.45
CA LYS A 84 -5.58 -17.15 -24.67
C LYS A 84 -6.31 -15.86 -24.31
N MET A 85 -5.58 -14.75 -24.30
CA MET A 85 -6.10 -13.42 -24.01
C MET A 85 -5.74 -12.47 -25.13
N SER A 86 -6.75 -11.96 -25.83
CA SER A 86 -6.64 -11.05 -26.96
C SER A 86 -7.11 -9.63 -26.62
N LEU A 87 -8.05 -9.50 -25.68
CA LEU A 87 -8.67 -8.22 -25.32
C LEU A 87 -8.22 -7.74 -23.93
N LEU A 88 -8.14 -8.65 -22.96
CA LEU A 88 -7.80 -8.32 -21.57
C LEU A 88 -6.44 -7.64 -21.37
N PRO A 89 -5.36 -7.95 -22.13
CA PRO A 89 -4.11 -7.20 -22.03
C PRO A 89 -4.30 -5.72 -22.39
N GLY A 90 -5.10 -5.45 -23.44
CA GLY A 90 -5.46 -4.10 -23.84
C GLY A 90 -6.34 -3.41 -22.80
N PHE A 91 -7.30 -4.13 -22.22
CA PHE A 91 -8.11 -3.65 -21.10
C PHE A 91 -7.23 -3.25 -19.91
N MET A 92 -6.35 -4.15 -19.46
CA MET A 92 -5.48 -3.90 -18.30
C MET A 92 -4.46 -2.79 -18.57
N ASN A 93 -4.02 -2.60 -19.81
CA ASN A 93 -3.20 -1.44 -20.16
C ASN A 93 -3.96 -0.11 -19.92
N ARG A 94 -5.27 -0.06 -20.18
CA ARG A 94 -6.10 1.13 -19.83
C ARG A 94 -6.20 1.34 -18.32
N VAL A 95 -6.25 0.26 -17.54
CA VAL A 95 -6.20 0.31 -16.07
C VAL A 95 -4.86 0.87 -15.61
N LYS A 96 -3.75 0.29 -16.08
CA LYS A 96 -2.38 0.72 -15.73
C LYS A 96 -2.10 2.17 -16.12
N THR A 97 -2.54 2.60 -17.29
CA THR A 97 -2.41 4.00 -17.74
C THR A 97 -3.08 4.98 -16.77
N ARG A 98 -4.27 4.67 -16.24
CA ARG A 98 -4.94 5.53 -15.24
C ARG A 98 -4.16 5.60 -13.92
N LEU A 99 -3.52 4.50 -13.52
CA LEU A 99 -2.68 4.47 -12.32
C LEU A 99 -1.42 5.32 -12.50
N ASP A 100 -0.76 5.23 -13.66
CA ASP A 100 0.56 5.83 -13.87
C ASP A 100 0.53 7.31 -14.24
N SER A 101 -0.45 7.73 -15.04
CA SER A 101 -0.42 9.03 -15.72
C SER A 101 -1.52 9.99 -15.27
N GLN A 102 -2.36 9.58 -14.33
CA GLN A 102 -3.54 10.36 -13.94
C GLN A 102 -3.66 10.49 -12.42
N ARG A 103 -4.48 9.65 -11.81
CA ARG A 103 -5.04 9.88 -10.47
C ARG A 103 -4.46 8.94 -9.42
N GLY A 104 -3.61 8.00 -9.84
CA GLY A 104 -3.07 6.97 -8.96
C GLY A 104 -4.11 5.96 -8.47
N VAL A 105 -5.32 5.92 -9.03
CA VAL A 105 -6.37 4.95 -8.65
C VAL A 105 -7.23 4.56 -9.85
N ALA A 106 -7.62 3.30 -9.92
CA ALA A 106 -8.52 2.75 -10.92
C ALA A 106 -9.35 1.60 -10.34
N VAL A 107 -10.59 1.46 -10.79
CA VAL A 107 -11.51 0.40 -10.36
C VAL A 107 -12.01 -0.35 -11.59
N ILE A 108 -11.81 -1.66 -11.62
CA ILE A 108 -12.46 -2.55 -12.58
C ILE A 108 -13.88 -2.84 -12.07
N ASP A 109 -14.89 -2.51 -12.87
CA ASP A 109 -16.31 -2.61 -12.54
C ASP A 109 -17.01 -3.54 -13.55
N ALA A 110 -17.41 -4.76 -13.19
CA ALA A 110 -17.05 -5.54 -12.00
C ALA A 110 -16.81 -7.00 -12.45
N LEU A 111 -16.17 -7.81 -11.61
CA LEU A 111 -16.22 -9.26 -11.81
C LEU A 111 -17.64 -9.78 -11.54
N PRO A 112 -18.20 -10.67 -12.39
CA PRO A 112 -19.51 -11.26 -12.16
C PRO A 112 -19.43 -12.38 -11.10
N LEU A 113 -19.27 -11.99 -9.84
CA LEU A 113 -19.01 -12.92 -8.72
C LEU A 113 -20.15 -13.92 -8.43
N ASP A 114 -21.34 -13.69 -8.97
CA ASP A 114 -22.47 -14.61 -8.83
C ASP A 114 -22.44 -15.74 -9.89
N GLU A 115 -21.55 -15.63 -10.87
CA GLU A 115 -21.37 -16.60 -11.97
C GLU A 115 -20.11 -17.45 -11.82
N MET A 116 -19.35 -17.30 -10.72
CA MET A 116 -18.11 -18.03 -10.48
C MET A 116 -17.88 -18.28 -8.99
N ASP A 117 -17.08 -19.30 -8.67
CA ASP A 117 -16.66 -19.55 -7.29
C ASP A 117 -15.58 -18.54 -6.81
N GLN A 118 -15.36 -18.52 -5.50
CA GLN A 118 -14.44 -17.58 -4.87
C GLN A 118 -12.99 -17.83 -5.32
N GLU A 119 -12.60 -19.09 -5.45
CA GLU A 119 -11.28 -19.52 -5.91
C GLU A 119 -10.99 -19.00 -7.33
N THR A 120 -11.98 -19.05 -8.21
CA THR A 120 -11.91 -18.56 -9.59
C THR A 120 -11.79 -17.05 -9.64
N ALA A 121 -12.58 -16.33 -8.84
CA ALA A 121 -12.46 -14.88 -8.72
C ALA A 121 -11.08 -14.44 -8.19
N VAL A 122 -10.53 -15.15 -7.19
CA VAL A 122 -9.17 -14.90 -6.69
C VAL A 122 -8.12 -15.18 -7.78
N ALA A 123 -8.28 -16.26 -8.54
CA ALA A 123 -7.39 -16.59 -9.65
C ALA A 123 -7.43 -15.53 -10.76
N LEU A 124 -8.61 -15.03 -11.12
CA LEU A 124 -8.75 -13.92 -12.07
C LEU A 124 -8.08 -12.65 -11.55
N HIS A 125 -8.30 -12.28 -10.27
CA HIS A 125 -7.62 -11.14 -9.66
C HIS A 125 -6.09 -11.28 -9.71
N TRP A 126 -5.58 -12.49 -9.46
CA TRP A 126 -4.15 -12.80 -9.58
C TRP A 126 -3.63 -12.65 -11.02
N ILE A 127 -4.32 -13.22 -12.00
CA ILE A 127 -3.93 -13.17 -13.42
C ILE A 127 -3.97 -11.73 -13.94
N LEU A 128 -5.07 -11.00 -13.70
CA LEU A 128 -5.22 -9.61 -14.11
C LEU A 128 -4.16 -8.72 -13.43
N GLY A 129 -3.88 -8.96 -12.16
CA GLY A 129 -2.87 -8.22 -11.41
C GLY A 129 -1.46 -8.28 -12.02
N ARG A 130 -1.13 -9.32 -12.82
CA ARG A 130 0.17 -9.40 -13.53
C ARG A 130 0.40 -8.26 -14.51
N PHE A 131 -0.67 -7.71 -15.06
CA PHE A 131 -0.60 -6.58 -15.99
C PHE A 131 -0.39 -5.23 -15.27
N ILE A 132 -0.60 -5.18 -13.95
CA ILE A 132 -0.28 -4.00 -13.13
C ILE A 132 1.18 -4.02 -12.69
N GLY A 133 1.70 -5.20 -12.37
CA GLY A 133 3.09 -5.43 -12.00
C GLY A 133 3.22 -6.78 -11.33
N ARG A 134 4.45 -7.27 -11.16
CA ARG A 134 4.72 -8.54 -10.49
C ARG A 134 4.23 -8.49 -9.05
N GLN A 135 3.34 -9.40 -8.66
CA GLN A 135 2.92 -9.53 -7.27
C GLN A 135 4.09 -9.96 -6.38
N VAL A 136 4.08 -9.47 -5.15
CA VAL A 136 5.10 -9.75 -4.14
C VAL A 136 4.48 -10.15 -2.81
N ALA A 137 5.28 -10.78 -1.96
CA ALA A 137 4.86 -11.12 -0.61
C ALA A 137 4.52 -9.85 0.19
N GLN A 138 3.46 -9.93 0.97
CA GLN A 138 2.96 -8.87 1.83
C GLN A 138 3.35 -9.05 3.28
N LYS A 139 3.79 -10.26 3.65
CA LYS A 139 4.22 -10.66 4.99
C LYS A 139 5.49 -11.48 4.91
N TRP A 140 6.23 -11.52 6.02
CA TRP A 140 7.44 -12.32 6.17
C TRP A 140 7.22 -13.81 5.87
N ASP A 141 6.06 -14.37 6.22
CA ASP A 141 5.69 -15.76 5.96
C ASP A 141 5.43 -16.10 4.47
N GLY A 142 5.60 -15.13 3.56
CA GLY A 142 5.42 -15.33 2.12
C GLY A 142 3.98 -15.15 1.64
N THR A 143 3.05 -14.69 2.48
CA THR A 143 1.66 -14.43 2.07
C THR A 143 1.60 -13.41 0.93
N MET A 144 1.16 -13.81 -0.27
CA MET A 144 1.00 -12.93 -1.44
C MET A 144 -0.45 -12.54 -1.73
N LEU A 145 -1.40 -13.44 -1.45
CA LEU A 145 -2.85 -13.21 -1.50
C LEU A 145 -3.35 -13.02 -0.07
N TYR A 146 -3.62 -11.78 0.31
CA TYR A 146 -3.87 -11.42 1.70
C TYR A 146 -5.36 -11.15 1.94
N SER A 147 -5.99 -11.93 2.82
CA SER A 147 -7.40 -11.73 3.18
C SER A 147 -7.54 -10.54 4.14
N VAL A 148 -8.21 -9.50 3.67
CA VAL A 148 -8.57 -8.29 4.42
C VAL A 148 -9.99 -8.47 4.94
N ARG A 149 -10.09 -8.90 6.19
CA ARG A 149 -11.33 -9.08 6.95
C ARG A 149 -11.04 -8.82 8.42
N ASP A 150 -12.04 -8.32 9.15
CA ASP A 150 -11.92 -8.22 10.60
C ASP A 150 -11.78 -9.63 11.17
N SER A 151 -10.66 -9.85 11.87
CA SER A 151 -10.35 -11.13 12.50
C SER A 151 -10.90 -11.25 13.92
N GLY A 152 -11.48 -10.17 14.47
CA GLY A 152 -11.91 -10.09 15.87
C GLY A 152 -10.76 -10.09 16.88
N LYS A 153 -9.50 -10.02 16.42
CA LYS A 153 -8.32 -9.95 17.28
C LYS A 153 -8.19 -8.57 17.91
N LYS A 154 -7.82 -8.51 19.19
CA LYS A 154 -7.48 -7.26 19.88
C LYS A 154 -6.24 -6.61 19.25
N TYR A 155 -6.17 -5.28 19.28
CA TYR A 155 -5.01 -4.54 18.78
C TYR A 155 -3.78 -4.80 19.67
N GLU A 156 -2.88 -5.65 19.20
CA GLU A 156 -1.63 -6.05 19.87
C GLU A 156 -0.45 -5.87 18.90
N TYR A 157 0.80 -5.90 19.41
CA TYR A 157 1.98 -5.80 18.55
C TYR A 157 1.99 -6.92 17.50
N GLY A 158 2.15 -6.56 16.22
CA GLY A 158 2.04 -7.48 15.08
C GLY A 158 0.64 -7.59 14.46
N VAL A 159 -0.40 -6.96 15.04
CA VAL A 159 -1.73 -6.88 14.43
C VAL A 159 -1.79 -5.69 13.47
N ARG A 160 -1.83 -5.98 12.17
CA ARG A 160 -2.01 -4.95 11.14
C ARG A 160 -3.43 -4.37 11.20
N GLY A 161 -3.57 -3.07 10.98
CA GLY A 161 -4.88 -2.39 10.96
C GLY A 161 -5.87 -2.93 9.91
N SER A 162 -5.38 -3.63 8.87
CA SER A 162 -6.21 -4.36 7.91
C SER A 162 -7.03 -5.51 8.52
N HIS A 163 -6.71 -5.94 9.75
CA HIS A 163 -7.43 -6.96 10.49
C HIS A 163 -8.39 -6.42 11.55
N THR A 164 -8.58 -5.10 11.62
CA THR A 164 -9.47 -4.44 12.58
C THR A 164 -10.52 -3.57 11.89
N ASN A 165 -11.57 -3.22 12.62
CA ASN A 165 -12.64 -2.33 12.17
C ASN A 165 -12.37 -0.83 12.36
N VAL A 166 -11.27 -0.50 13.03
CA VAL A 166 -10.87 0.87 13.36
C VAL A 166 -10.44 1.64 12.10
N GLU A 167 -10.71 2.93 12.08
CA GLU A 167 -10.20 3.87 11.08
C GLU A 167 -8.71 3.65 10.76
N LEU A 168 -8.38 3.68 9.47
CA LEU A 168 -7.00 3.73 8.97
C LEU A 168 -6.76 5.12 8.39
N MET A 169 -6.01 5.93 9.13
CA MET A 169 -5.53 7.24 8.70
C MET A 169 -4.79 7.14 7.36
N PHE A 170 -4.63 8.27 6.66
CA PHE A 170 -3.90 8.32 5.39
C PHE A 170 -2.51 7.68 5.50
N HIS A 171 -2.25 6.71 4.62
CA HIS A 171 -1.01 5.96 4.62
C HIS A 171 -0.60 5.42 3.24
N ASN A 172 0.68 5.05 3.15
CA ASN A 172 1.22 4.14 2.15
C ASN A 172 1.35 2.73 2.76
N ASP A 173 1.01 1.71 1.99
CA ASP A 173 1.28 0.32 2.34
C ASP A 173 2.80 0.09 2.47
N ASN A 174 3.20 -0.65 3.51
CA ASN A 174 4.59 -1.01 3.77
C ASN A 174 5.56 0.18 3.91
N ALA A 175 5.11 1.31 4.46
CA ALA A 175 5.91 2.54 4.58
C ALA A 175 7.28 2.36 5.30
N PHE A 176 7.43 1.31 6.13
CA PHE A 176 8.68 0.94 6.81
C PHE A 176 9.59 0.00 6.01
N GLY A 177 9.08 -0.61 4.93
CA GLY A 177 9.75 -1.67 4.19
C GLY A 177 10.94 -1.17 3.37
N ILE A 178 11.91 -2.05 3.12
CA ILE A 178 13.08 -1.73 2.30
C ILE A 178 12.65 -1.38 0.88
N SER A 179 11.79 -2.21 0.30
CA SER A 179 11.18 -2.00 -1.01
C SER A 179 9.64 -1.96 -0.83
N PRO A 180 9.01 -0.80 -0.64
CA PRO A 180 7.56 -0.71 -0.62
C PRO A 180 6.96 -1.22 -1.95
N PRO A 181 5.69 -1.67 -1.97
CA PRO A 181 5.04 -1.97 -3.24
C PRO A 181 4.78 -0.66 -4.01
N ASP A 182 4.82 -0.75 -5.34
CA ASP A 182 4.45 0.37 -6.23
C ASP A 182 2.94 0.49 -6.37
N TYR A 183 2.24 -0.65 -6.37
CA TYR A 183 0.78 -0.72 -6.47
C TYR A 183 0.18 -1.69 -5.47
N VAL A 184 -1.07 -1.42 -5.12
CA VAL A 184 -1.90 -2.27 -4.26
C VAL A 184 -3.21 -2.57 -4.99
N GLY A 185 -3.59 -3.84 -5.02
CA GLY A 185 -4.86 -4.30 -5.59
C GLY A 185 -5.79 -4.86 -4.52
N LEU A 186 -7.09 -4.61 -4.63
CA LEU A 186 -8.14 -5.10 -3.73
C LEU A 186 -9.31 -5.64 -4.53
N LEU A 187 -9.53 -6.96 -4.50
CA LEU A 187 -10.78 -7.57 -4.94
C LEU A 187 -11.79 -7.57 -3.79
N CYS A 188 -12.97 -7.01 -4.00
CA CYS A 188 -14.04 -7.00 -3.00
C CYS A 188 -15.04 -8.13 -3.22
N PHE A 189 -15.11 -9.07 -2.28
CA PHE A 189 -16.19 -10.07 -2.24
C PHE A 189 -17.43 -9.51 -1.54
N GLN A 190 -17.20 -8.78 -0.45
CA GLN A 190 -18.26 -8.22 0.37
C GLN A 190 -17.79 -6.88 0.96
N PRO A 191 -18.50 -5.77 0.73
CA PRO A 191 -18.22 -4.51 1.41
C PRO A 191 -18.63 -4.59 2.89
N ALA A 192 -18.27 -3.57 3.68
CA ALA A 192 -18.85 -3.40 5.02
C ALA A 192 -20.37 -3.17 4.91
N LEU A 193 -21.09 -3.40 6.01
CA LEU A 193 -22.50 -2.99 6.09
C LEU A 193 -22.62 -1.47 6.13
N GLU A 194 -21.79 -0.82 6.96
CA GLU A 194 -21.70 0.64 7.07
C GLU A 194 -20.23 1.06 7.13
N GLY A 195 -19.90 2.22 6.56
CA GLY A 195 -18.55 2.75 6.55
C GLY A 195 -17.58 1.95 5.66
N GLY A 196 -16.32 1.88 6.07
CA GLY A 196 -15.25 1.21 5.30
C GLY A 196 -14.91 1.95 4.00
N ILE A 197 -15.22 3.24 3.95
CA ILE A 197 -15.09 4.08 2.76
C ILE A 197 -13.62 4.38 2.53
N SER A 198 -13.15 4.12 1.31
CA SER A 198 -11.81 4.48 0.88
C SER A 198 -11.73 5.95 0.50
N ARG A 199 -10.73 6.67 1.03
CA ARG A 199 -10.35 8.02 0.58
C ARG A 199 -8.98 8.00 -0.04
N PHE A 200 -8.76 8.87 -1.01
CA PHE A 200 -7.51 8.97 -1.75
C PHE A 200 -7.07 10.43 -1.82
N CYS A 201 -5.76 10.64 -1.64
CA CYS A 201 -5.16 11.96 -1.65
C CYS A 201 -3.81 11.92 -2.38
N SER A 202 -3.53 12.91 -3.24
CA SER A 202 -2.23 13.03 -3.89
C SER A 202 -1.13 13.29 -2.84
N LEU A 203 -0.06 12.52 -2.94
CA LEU A 203 1.14 12.72 -2.12
C LEU A 203 1.77 14.10 -2.38
N TYR A 204 1.72 14.57 -3.64
CA TYR A 204 2.24 15.87 -4.04
C TYR A 204 1.39 17.01 -3.48
N SER A 205 0.06 16.86 -3.42
CA SER A 205 -0.83 17.87 -2.83
C SER A 205 -0.66 17.99 -1.32
N ILE A 206 -0.46 16.87 -0.62
CA ILE A 206 -0.07 16.87 0.80
C ILE A 206 1.25 17.60 0.99
N HIS A 207 2.24 17.27 0.16
CA HIS A 207 3.56 17.90 0.22
C HIS A 207 3.48 19.42 -0.04
N ASN A 208 2.78 19.85 -1.09
CA ASN A 208 2.56 21.27 -1.40
C ASN A 208 1.89 22.02 -0.24
N LYS A 209 0.88 21.42 0.39
CA LYS A 209 0.19 22.04 1.53
C LYS A 209 1.11 22.14 2.74
N LEU A 210 1.92 21.13 3.02
CA LEU A 210 2.96 21.19 4.06
C LEU A 210 4.02 22.25 3.75
N LEU A 211 4.47 22.35 2.49
CA LEU A 211 5.45 23.35 2.06
C LEU A 211 4.97 24.77 2.30
N LYS A 212 3.68 25.03 2.01
CA LYS A 212 3.04 26.32 2.18
C LYS A 212 2.71 26.65 3.64
N ASP A 213 2.00 25.74 4.32
CA ASP A 213 1.35 26.02 5.60
C ASP A 213 2.24 25.62 6.80
N PHE A 214 3.15 24.64 6.62
CA PHE A 214 3.98 24.06 7.68
C PHE A 214 5.45 23.79 7.27
N PRO A 215 6.21 24.78 6.74
CA PRO A 215 7.52 24.53 6.14
C PRO A 215 8.58 23.98 7.11
N GLN A 216 8.49 24.29 8.41
CA GLN A 216 9.37 23.71 9.45
C GLN A 216 9.07 22.23 9.67
N ALA A 217 7.79 21.88 9.80
CA ALA A 217 7.37 20.49 9.90
C ALA A 217 7.80 19.69 8.66
N LEU A 218 7.64 20.26 7.46
CA LEU A 218 8.09 19.62 6.24
C LEU A 218 9.59 19.31 6.29
N ARG A 219 10.43 20.29 6.66
CA ARG A 219 11.88 20.06 6.84
C ARG A 219 12.17 18.89 7.79
N ARG A 220 11.43 18.79 8.90
CA ARG A 220 11.58 17.67 9.84
C ARG A 220 11.17 16.33 9.22
N LEU A 221 10.15 16.29 8.37
CA LEU A 221 9.69 15.08 7.67
C LEU A 221 10.68 14.57 6.60
N TYR A 222 11.61 15.42 6.14
CA TYR A 222 12.76 15.02 5.33
C TYR A 222 13.93 14.47 6.15
N GLN A 223 13.92 14.62 7.48
CA GLN A 223 14.90 14.00 8.36
C GLN A 223 14.43 12.59 8.77
N PRO A 224 15.34 11.63 8.97
CA PRO A 224 14.96 10.27 9.33
C PRO A 224 14.16 10.20 10.65
N VAL A 225 13.17 9.31 10.67
CA VAL A 225 12.37 8.93 11.85
C VAL A 225 12.40 7.41 12.01
N LEU A 226 11.95 6.92 13.17
CA LEU A 226 11.83 5.49 13.44
C LEU A 226 10.46 4.97 13.02
N TRP A 227 10.43 3.80 12.42
CA TRP A 227 9.24 3.12 11.93
C TRP A 227 9.14 1.73 12.54
N ASP A 228 7.96 1.38 13.08
CA ASP A 228 7.67 0.00 13.47
C ASP A 228 7.66 -0.93 12.24
N ARG A 229 8.45 -2.01 12.27
CA ARG A 229 8.45 -3.06 11.23
C ARG A 229 7.35 -4.10 11.41
N GLN A 230 6.47 -3.93 12.41
CA GLN A 230 5.28 -4.73 12.67
C GLN A 230 5.55 -6.23 12.85
N ALA A 231 6.73 -6.59 13.36
CA ALA A 231 7.20 -7.98 13.47
C ALA A 231 7.39 -8.73 12.12
N GLU A 232 7.50 -8.01 11.00
CA GLU A 232 7.71 -8.61 9.68
C GLU A 232 9.20 -8.72 9.34
N HIS A 233 9.92 -9.42 10.21
CA HIS A 233 11.37 -9.59 10.16
C HIS A 233 11.81 -10.87 10.86
N THR A 234 13.06 -11.31 10.65
CA THR A 234 13.62 -12.44 11.41
C THR A 234 13.71 -12.11 12.91
N PRO A 235 13.70 -13.11 13.81
CA PRO A 235 13.74 -12.85 15.26
C PRO A 235 14.92 -12.01 15.73
N ASP A 236 16.07 -12.14 15.08
CA ASP A 236 17.33 -11.45 15.45
C ASP A 236 17.51 -10.11 14.73
N ALA A 237 16.60 -9.75 13.83
CA ALA A 237 16.66 -8.51 13.09
C ALA A 237 16.18 -7.29 13.91
N PRO A 238 16.63 -6.07 13.53
CA PRO A 238 16.16 -4.86 14.18
C PRO A 238 14.64 -4.71 14.03
N LYS A 239 13.93 -4.37 15.10
CA LYS A 239 12.46 -4.23 15.08
C LYS A 239 11.96 -2.94 14.42
N VAL A 240 12.87 -2.00 14.18
CA VAL A 240 12.55 -0.69 13.63
C VAL A 240 13.38 -0.39 12.39
N THR A 241 12.77 0.37 11.48
CA THR A 241 13.44 0.96 10.32
C THR A 241 13.68 2.44 10.60
N ARG A 242 14.82 2.98 10.15
CA ARG A 242 15.11 4.41 10.16
C ARG A 242 15.06 4.97 8.74
N ALA A 243 14.12 5.86 8.46
CA ALA A 243 13.91 6.45 7.13
C ALA A 243 13.18 7.80 7.25
N PRO A 244 13.38 8.76 6.33
CA PRO A 244 12.56 9.96 6.29
C PRO A 244 11.14 9.64 5.78
N VAL A 245 10.18 10.52 6.10
CA VAL A 245 8.80 10.45 5.56
C VAL A 245 8.77 10.87 4.10
N PHE A 246 9.54 11.90 3.75
CA PHE A 246 9.70 12.35 2.38
C PHE A 246 11.17 12.30 1.95
N SER A 247 11.40 11.96 0.69
CA SER A 247 12.65 12.23 0.00
C SER A 247 12.39 12.63 -1.44
N PHE A 248 13.31 13.37 -2.05
CA PHE A 248 13.24 13.74 -3.46
C PHE A 248 14.56 13.38 -4.12
N ASN A 249 14.51 12.77 -5.30
CA ASN A 249 15.70 12.34 -6.05
C ASN A 249 16.08 13.29 -7.20
N GLY A 250 15.44 14.47 -7.28
CA GLY A 250 15.59 15.41 -8.39
C GLY A 250 14.46 15.33 -9.42
N GLU A 251 13.72 14.22 -9.46
CA GLU A 251 12.65 13.99 -10.45
C GLU A 251 11.31 13.62 -9.80
N GLN A 252 11.34 12.74 -8.80
CA GLN A 252 10.17 12.15 -8.16
C GLN A 252 10.20 12.33 -6.65
N LEU A 253 9.05 12.74 -6.09
CA LEU A 253 8.80 12.71 -4.65
C LEU A 253 8.55 11.26 -4.22
N ILE A 254 9.30 10.81 -3.21
CA ILE A 254 9.11 9.52 -2.56
C ILE A 254 8.47 9.78 -1.20
N GLY A 255 7.33 9.14 -0.96
CA GLY A 255 6.59 9.23 0.29
C GLY A 255 6.55 7.91 1.03
N ARG A 256 6.79 7.97 2.33
CA ARG A 256 6.52 6.93 3.32
C ARG A 256 5.59 7.57 4.33
N VAL A 257 4.28 7.53 4.10
CA VAL A 257 3.32 8.17 5.00
C VAL A 257 2.66 7.08 5.84
N ASN A 258 2.87 7.10 7.15
CA ASN A 258 2.03 6.37 8.12
C ASN A 258 2.35 6.89 9.54
N VAL A 259 1.56 7.84 10.04
CA VAL A 259 1.81 8.48 11.35
C VAL A 259 1.78 7.47 12.50
N SER A 260 0.91 6.46 12.43
CA SER A 260 0.78 5.45 13.49
C SER A 260 2.04 4.59 13.61
N LEU A 261 2.61 4.15 12.48
CA LEU A 261 3.84 3.35 12.49
C LEU A 261 5.08 4.12 12.92
N ILE A 262 5.11 5.44 12.72
CA ILE A 262 6.20 6.27 13.25
C ILE A 262 6.11 6.31 14.76
N ARG A 263 4.96 6.69 15.32
CA ARG A 263 4.77 6.74 16.79
C ARG A 263 5.08 5.39 17.43
N LYS A 264 4.56 4.31 16.85
CA LYS A 264 4.84 2.95 17.33
C LYS A 264 6.30 2.57 17.21
N GLY A 265 7.01 3.04 16.18
CA GLY A 265 8.44 2.82 16.01
C GLY A 265 9.26 3.39 17.17
N TYR A 266 8.92 4.59 17.65
CA TYR A 266 9.57 5.18 18.83
C TYR A 266 9.27 4.37 20.11
N ASP A 267 8.02 3.92 20.30
CA ASP A 267 7.66 3.04 21.43
C ASP A 267 8.47 1.73 21.40
N VAL A 268 8.54 1.07 20.23
CA VAL A 268 9.24 -0.21 20.06
C VAL A 268 10.75 -0.06 20.22
N ALA A 269 11.29 1.10 19.86
CA ALA A 269 12.70 1.44 20.06
C ALA A 269 13.00 1.96 21.48
N GLU A 270 12.01 2.04 22.36
CA GLU A 270 12.12 2.60 23.72
C GLU A 270 12.81 3.98 23.70
N THR A 271 12.49 4.78 22.69
CA THR A 271 13.09 6.10 22.45
C THR A 271 12.01 7.17 22.54
N GLU A 272 12.28 8.25 23.25
CA GLU A 272 11.34 9.35 23.40
C GLU A 272 11.13 10.07 22.05
N LEU A 273 9.87 10.32 21.69
CA LEU A 273 9.52 11.09 20.50
C LEU A 273 9.75 12.59 20.79
N ASP A 274 10.74 13.18 20.14
CA ASP A 274 11.04 14.60 20.30
C ASP A 274 9.89 15.51 19.82
N ALA A 275 9.84 16.72 20.38
CA ALA A 275 8.77 17.68 20.11
C ALA A 275 8.70 18.08 18.62
N GLU A 276 9.84 18.28 17.96
CA GLU A 276 9.89 18.67 16.55
C GLU A 276 9.27 17.59 15.65
N THR A 277 9.57 16.32 15.92
CA THR A 277 8.95 15.18 15.24
C THR A 277 7.47 15.09 15.55
N SER A 278 7.07 15.24 16.81
CA SER A 278 5.66 15.18 17.20
C SER A 278 4.83 16.27 16.50
N ASP A 279 5.34 17.51 16.45
CA ASP A 279 4.72 18.64 15.76
C ASP A 279 4.64 18.38 14.25
N ALA A 280 5.69 17.79 13.66
CA ALA A 280 5.70 17.45 12.25
C ALA A 280 4.66 16.38 11.87
N LEU A 281 4.49 15.37 12.73
CA LEU A 281 3.43 14.37 12.58
C LEU A 281 2.03 14.95 12.79
N ALA A 282 1.89 15.92 13.69
CA ALA A 282 0.63 16.63 13.89
C ALA A 282 0.27 17.47 12.65
N ALA A 283 1.22 18.20 12.08
CA ALA A 283 1.03 18.96 10.84
C ALA A 283 0.62 18.06 9.66
N LEU A 284 1.29 16.91 9.50
CA LEU A 284 0.92 15.92 8.48
C LEU A 284 -0.51 15.40 8.68
N LYS A 285 -0.93 15.14 9.92
CA LYS A 285 -2.33 14.77 10.23
C LYS A 285 -3.29 15.92 9.89
N THR A 286 -3.01 17.15 10.32
CA THR A 286 -3.84 18.32 10.04
C THR A 286 -4.01 18.54 8.54
N VAL A 287 -2.95 18.36 7.75
CA VAL A 287 -3.02 18.41 6.28
C VAL A 287 -3.89 17.29 5.72
N GLY A 288 -3.73 16.05 6.20
CA GLY A 288 -4.56 14.92 5.76
C GLY A 288 -6.04 15.06 6.12
N ASP A 289 -6.38 15.81 7.16
CA ASP A 289 -7.76 16.08 7.57
C ASP A 289 -8.45 17.15 6.68
N ASP A 290 -7.72 17.85 5.80
CA ASP A 290 -8.29 18.88 4.91
C ASP A 290 -9.12 18.23 3.78
N PRO A 291 -10.46 18.42 3.77
CA PRO A 291 -11.35 17.78 2.79
C PRO A 291 -11.16 18.26 1.36
N SER A 292 -10.44 19.38 1.14
CA SER A 292 -10.12 19.82 -0.22
C SER A 292 -9.10 18.92 -0.91
N LEU A 293 -8.30 18.15 -0.15
CA LEU A 293 -7.21 17.35 -0.71
C LEU A 293 -7.60 15.94 -1.15
N TRP A 294 -8.76 15.43 -0.71
CA TRP A 294 -9.13 14.04 -0.92
C TRP A 294 -10.53 13.90 -1.48
N PHE A 295 -10.77 12.74 -2.10
CA PHE A 295 -12.11 12.32 -2.52
C PHE A 295 -12.39 10.91 -2.02
N GLU A 296 -13.67 10.58 -1.95
CA GLU A 296 -14.14 9.23 -1.57
C GLU A 296 -14.41 8.40 -2.82
N LEU A 297 -14.03 7.12 -2.77
CA LEU A 297 -14.33 6.15 -3.81
C LEU A 297 -14.68 4.80 -3.17
N PRO A 298 -15.97 4.58 -2.85
CA PRO A 298 -16.46 3.34 -2.28
C PRO A 298 -16.13 2.13 -3.16
N ILE A 299 -15.90 0.99 -2.51
CA ILE A 299 -15.67 -0.30 -3.18
C ILE A 299 -16.90 -1.19 -2.99
N GLU A 300 -17.37 -1.79 -4.07
CA GLU A 300 -18.58 -2.61 -4.11
C GLU A 300 -18.22 -4.06 -4.45
N ARG A 301 -19.16 -4.98 -4.23
CA ARG A 301 -18.98 -6.40 -4.56
C ARG A 301 -18.58 -6.56 -6.03
N GLY A 302 -17.52 -7.33 -6.29
CA GLY A 302 -16.99 -7.60 -7.62
C GLY A 302 -16.01 -6.55 -8.13
N HIS A 303 -15.90 -5.37 -7.50
CA HIS A 303 -14.89 -4.40 -7.88
C HIS A 303 -13.47 -4.94 -7.61
N ILE A 304 -12.55 -4.65 -8.54
CA ILE A 304 -11.11 -4.71 -8.27
C ILE A 304 -10.57 -3.28 -8.27
N GLN A 305 -10.19 -2.79 -7.10
CA GLN A 305 -9.59 -1.46 -6.94
C GLN A 305 -8.07 -1.57 -6.91
N TYR A 306 -7.40 -0.86 -7.81
CA TYR A 306 -5.95 -0.67 -7.80
C TYR A 306 -5.61 0.76 -7.42
N LEU A 307 -4.51 0.93 -6.67
CA LEU A 307 -3.92 2.22 -6.37
C LEU A 307 -2.41 2.21 -6.58
N SER A 308 -1.84 3.38 -6.90
CA SER A 308 -0.41 3.64 -6.95
C SER A 308 0.07 4.09 -5.57
N ASN A 309 0.76 3.20 -4.88
CA ASN A 309 1.25 3.44 -3.52
C ASN A 309 2.42 4.45 -3.48
N THR A 310 2.90 4.90 -4.64
CA THR A 310 4.01 5.86 -4.79
C THR A 310 3.55 7.28 -5.11
N SER A 311 2.35 7.45 -5.65
CA SER A 311 1.82 8.77 -6.05
C SER A 311 0.73 9.29 -5.12
N ILE A 312 0.07 8.40 -4.37
CA ILE A 312 -1.04 8.75 -3.50
C ILE A 312 -0.86 8.14 -2.11
N VAL A 313 -1.57 8.69 -1.14
CA VAL A 313 -1.86 8.03 0.13
C VAL A 313 -3.35 7.67 0.16
N HIS A 314 -3.67 6.64 0.92
CA HIS A 314 -5.05 6.18 1.03
C HIS A 314 -5.46 5.99 2.48
N TYR A 315 -6.76 6.09 2.70
CA TYR A 315 -7.40 6.05 4.00
C TYR A 315 -8.59 5.11 3.92
N ARG A 316 -8.97 4.53 5.06
CA ARG A 316 -10.23 3.79 5.19
C ARG A 316 -10.95 4.25 6.45
N SER A 317 -12.22 4.64 6.30
CA SER A 317 -13.04 4.98 7.46
C SER A 317 -13.22 3.78 8.40
N GLU A 318 -13.63 4.06 9.63
CA GLU A 318 -14.21 3.02 10.48
C GLU A 318 -15.39 2.33 9.77
N PHE A 319 -15.68 1.10 10.19
CA PHE A 319 -16.77 0.33 9.59
C PHE A 319 -17.45 -0.61 10.57
N THR A 320 -18.71 -0.90 10.26
CA THR A 320 -19.51 -1.91 10.96
C THR A 320 -19.70 -3.10 10.04
N ASP A 321 -19.33 -4.28 10.53
CA ASP A 321 -19.55 -5.53 9.82
C ASP A 321 -20.99 -6.00 9.93
N ASN A 322 -21.43 -6.78 8.94
CA ASN A 322 -22.72 -7.47 9.05
C ASN A 322 -22.67 -8.49 10.22
N PRO A 323 -23.73 -8.59 11.04
CA PRO A 323 -23.79 -9.59 12.11
C PRO A 323 -23.78 -11.03 11.57
N ASN A 324 -24.26 -11.26 10.34
CA ASN A 324 -24.11 -12.54 9.67
C ASN A 324 -22.65 -12.74 9.25
N PRO A 325 -21.93 -13.76 9.77
CA PRO A 325 -20.53 -14.02 9.43
C PRO A 325 -20.27 -14.18 7.93
N ALA A 326 -21.25 -14.68 7.17
CA ALA A 326 -21.13 -14.87 5.72
C ALA A 326 -21.18 -13.55 4.92
N LEU A 327 -21.69 -12.47 5.54
CA LEU A 327 -21.84 -11.16 4.92
C LEU A 327 -20.89 -10.11 5.51
N LYS A 328 -19.90 -10.55 6.30
CA LYS A 328 -18.83 -9.67 6.78
C LYS A 328 -17.98 -9.15 5.64
N ARG A 329 -17.40 -7.97 5.83
CA ARG A 329 -16.49 -7.36 4.88
C ARG A 329 -15.33 -8.31 4.57
N HIS A 330 -15.16 -8.63 3.29
CA HIS A 330 -14.10 -9.50 2.83
C HIS A 330 -13.52 -8.99 1.52
N LEU A 331 -12.22 -8.70 1.55
CA LEU A 331 -11.44 -8.39 0.36
C LEU A 331 -10.20 -9.25 0.30
N VAL A 332 -9.67 -9.43 -0.91
CA VAL A 332 -8.37 -10.04 -1.14
C VAL A 332 -7.44 -8.98 -1.68
N ARG A 333 -6.34 -8.74 -0.97
CA ARG A 333 -5.32 -7.76 -1.34
C ARG A 333 -4.15 -8.43 -2.04
N THR A 334 -3.58 -7.73 -3.02
CA THR A 334 -2.29 -8.01 -3.66
C THR A 334 -1.39 -6.78 -3.60
N TRP A 335 -0.08 -6.98 -3.53
CA TRP A 335 0.95 -5.93 -3.64
C TRP A 335 1.79 -6.20 -4.87
N HIS A 336 2.20 -5.15 -5.59
CA HIS A 336 2.91 -5.26 -6.87
C HIS A 336 4.16 -4.38 -6.90
N ARG A 337 5.26 -4.91 -7.44
CA ARG A 337 6.48 -4.17 -7.81
C ARG A 337 7.32 -4.99 -8.81
N ASP A 338 7.95 -4.32 -9.77
CA ASP A 338 8.75 -5.00 -10.80
C ASP A 338 10.26 -5.04 -10.50
N PHE A 339 10.69 -4.40 -9.42
CA PHE A 339 12.06 -4.44 -8.93
C PHE A 339 12.20 -5.26 -7.63
N ALA A 340 13.45 -5.46 -7.20
CA ALA A 340 13.83 -6.25 -6.01
C ALA A 340 13.36 -7.73 -6.06
N SER A 341 13.46 -8.44 -4.93
CA SER A 341 12.97 -9.82 -4.80
C SER A 341 11.43 -9.86 -4.78
N PRO A 342 10.76 -10.96 -5.17
CA PRO A 342 9.34 -11.14 -4.88
C PRO A 342 9.04 -11.53 -3.42
N THR A 343 10.07 -11.96 -2.66
CA THR A 343 9.95 -12.26 -1.23
C THR A 343 9.78 -10.99 -0.41
N TYR A 344 9.31 -11.14 0.84
CA TYR A 344 9.23 -10.02 1.76
C TYR A 344 10.63 -9.64 2.27
N ASP A 345 10.86 -8.35 2.49
CA ASP A 345 12.17 -7.79 2.82
C ASP A 345 12.44 -7.90 4.34
N GLY A 346 12.40 -9.12 4.85
CA GLY A 346 12.39 -9.41 6.28
C GLY A 346 13.76 -9.63 6.91
N ILE A 347 14.86 -9.09 6.33
CA ILE A 347 16.25 -9.25 6.83
C ILE A 347 16.25 -9.37 8.34
#